data_AF-A0A4Q9V2U0-F1
#
_entry.id   AF-A0A4Q9V2U0-F1
#
_cell.length_a   1.000
_cell.length_b   1.000
_cell.length_c   1.000
_cell.angle_alpha   90.00
_cell.angle_beta   90.00
_cell.angle_gamma   90.00
#
_symmetry.space_group_name_H-M   'P 1'
#
loop_
_entity.id
_entity.type
_entity.pdbx_description
1 polymer ?
#
loop_
_entity_poly.entity_id
_entity_poly.type
_entity_poly.pdbx_seq_one_letter_code
_entity_poly.pdbx_strand_id
1 'polypeptide(L)'
;MNIDWNWFFSSFSQSAAALLGIIGAFIISRLIGIDEKCKNLESEFDLLVLNYKRIKETLSVRRFKWINRILLKHDDDLIKQIKKREYENLTNDQILEKLYKQDHRLYKSDEVVLNTFQEIYNENKPEKEPDFQPGEIRIVRPEITLPKIAPKGTWDKVSAEKDLINKYIIDAAESIRKFELNLNNIGNFESSLKTIRLIVWTLILAFPILVIYPLHFLPLKIGNSPEITFNLFYIVENIATLENILLLIFMVTVSSIFTYFLFLIRHIKTTLKKIEESNLEEYRKIESYCPYYRE
;
A
#
# COMPACT_ATOMS: atom_id res chain seq x y z
N MET A 1 -2.91 -0.96 -67.08
CA MET A 1 -3.57 -1.95 -66.21
C MET A 1 -4.42 -1.14 -65.25
N ASN A 2 -5.74 -1.05 -65.48
CA ASN A 2 -6.62 -0.28 -64.61
C ASN A 2 -6.77 -1.04 -63.28
N ILE A 3 -6.37 -0.41 -62.18
CA ILE A 3 -6.65 -0.93 -60.85
C ILE A 3 -8.16 -0.89 -60.64
N ASP A 4 -8.73 -2.02 -60.22
CA ASP A 4 -10.10 -2.05 -59.75
C ASP A 4 -10.16 -1.44 -58.34
N TRP A 5 -10.46 -0.15 -58.29
CA TRP A 5 -10.58 0.60 -57.04
C TRP A 5 -11.68 0.05 -56.13
N ASN A 6 -12.74 -0.54 -56.69
CA ASN A 6 -13.80 -1.13 -55.89
C ASN A 6 -13.28 -2.36 -55.14
N TRP A 7 -12.55 -3.24 -55.83
CA TRP A 7 -11.91 -4.39 -55.22
C TRP A 7 -10.87 -3.99 -54.17
N PHE A 8 -10.06 -2.97 -54.45
CA PHE A 8 -9.06 -2.47 -53.52
C PHE A 8 -9.69 -1.92 -52.22
N PHE A 9 -10.63 -0.99 -52.30
CA PHE A 9 -11.24 -0.38 -51.12
C PHE A 9 -12.07 -1.37 -50.31
N SER A 10 -12.78 -2.29 -50.96
CA SER A 10 -13.49 -3.37 -50.27
C SER A 10 -12.52 -4.28 -49.52
N SER A 11 -11.46 -4.77 -50.17
CA SER A 11 -10.48 -5.69 -49.56
C SER A 11 -9.68 -5.02 -48.43
N PHE A 12 -9.33 -3.74 -48.61
CA PHE A 12 -8.64 -2.94 -47.59
C PHE A 12 -9.53 -2.74 -46.36
N SER A 13 -10.78 -2.31 -46.55
CA SER A 13 -11.73 -2.06 -45.45
C SER A 13 -12.04 -3.33 -44.66
N GLN A 14 -12.20 -4.46 -45.35
CA GLN A 14 -12.41 -5.77 -44.71
C GLN A 14 -11.20 -6.19 -43.88
N SER A 15 -9.99 -6.05 -44.42
CA SER A 15 -8.75 -6.38 -43.72
C SER A 15 -8.53 -5.48 -42.50
N ALA A 16 -8.78 -4.17 -42.65
CA ALA A 16 -8.70 -3.21 -41.55
C ALA A 16 -9.74 -3.51 -40.46
N ALA A 17 -10.99 -3.79 -40.83
CA ALA A 17 -12.04 -4.14 -39.89
C ALA A 17 -11.71 -5.42 -39.10
N ALA A 18 -11.17 -6.45 -39.78
CA ALA A 18 -10.72 -7.68 -39.12
C ALA A 18 -9.60 -7.42 -38.10
N LEU A 19 -8.59 -6.60 -38.46
CA LEU A 19 -7.50 -6.24 -37.55
C LEU A 19 -8.02 -5.45 -36.33
N LEU A 20 -8.87 -4.45 -36.56
CA LEU A 20 -9.49 -3.67 -35.48
C LEU A 20 -10.36 -4.55 -34.58
N GLY A 21 -11.05 -5.55 -35.15
CA GLY A 21 -11.82 -6.54 -34.40
C GLY A 21 -10.96 -7.39 -33.47
N ILE A 22 -9.81 -7.90 -33.94
CA ILE A 22 -8.87 -8.68 -33.13
C ILE A 22 -8.31 -7.82 -31.98
N ILE A 23 -7.89 -6.59 -32.27
CA ILE A 23 -7.37 -5.67 -31.25
C ILE A 23 -8.47 -5.33 -30.24
N GLY A 24 -9.70 -5.05 -30.70
CA GLY A 24 -10.85 -4.78 -29.86
C GLY A 24 -11.17 -5.94 -28.91
N ALA A 25 -11.18 -7.18 -29.43
CA ALA A 25 -11.39 -8.40 -28.65
C ALA A 25 -10.31 -8.61 -27.57
N PHE A 26 -9.04 -8.34 -27.90
CA PHE A 26 -7.95 -8.39 -26.94
C PHE A 26 -8.12 -7.33 -25.83
N ILE A 27 -8.49 -6.10 -26.20
CA ILE A 27 -8.70 -5.02 -25.23
C ILE A 27 -9.83 -5.34 -24.26
N ILE A 28 -10.99 -5.78 -24.75
CA ILE A 28 -12.13 -6.09 -23.87
C ILE A 28 -11.76 -7.20 -22.88
N SER A 29 -11.09 -8.26 -23.36
CA SER A 29 -10.63 -9.36 -22.50
C SER A 29 -9.67 -8.86 -21.42
N ARG A 30 -8.69 -8.03 -21.80
CA ARG A 30 -7.75 -7.43 -20.85
C ARG A 30 -8.44 -6.50 -19.85
N LEU A 31 -9.43 -5.74 -20.31
CA LEU A 31 -10.17 -4.77 -19.50
C LEU A 31 -11.04 -5.46 -18.45
N ILE A 32 -11.77 -6.52 -18.84
CA ILE A 32 -12.53 -7.37 -17.93
C ILE A 32 -11.60 -8.01 -16.88
N GLY A 33 -10.45 -8.53 -17.32
CA GLY A 33 -9.48 -9.13 -16.39
C GLY A 33 -8.87 -8.13 -15.40
N ILE A 34 -8.75 -6.85 -15.75
CA ILE A 34 -8.32 -5.81 -14.81
C ILE A 34 -9.46 -5.42 -13.87
N ASP A 35 -10.70 -5.33 -14.37
CA ASP A 35 -11.88 -5.03 -13.54
C ASP A 35 -12.08 -6.07 -12.44
N GLU A 36 -11.99 -7.35 -12.79
CA GLU A 36 -12.09 -8.45 -11.82
C GLU A 36 -10.96 -8.39 -10.78
N LYS A 37 -9.72 -8.15 -11.21
CA LYS A 37 -8.59 -7.97 -10.30
C LYS A 37 -8.76 -6.77 -9.38
N CYS A 38 -9.34 -5.68 -9.87
CA CYS A 38 -9.64 -4.49 -9.08
C CYS A 38 -10.65 -4.82 -7.96
N LYS A 39 -11.71 -5.58 -8.26
CA LYS A 39 -12.70 -6.01 -7.26
C LYS A 39 -12.10 -6.96 -6.22
N ASN A 40 -11.24 -7.88 -6.66
CA ASN A 40 -10.53 -8.76 -5.72
C ASN A 40 -9.60 -7.97 -4.82
N LEU A 41 -8.88 -7.00 -5.37
CA LEU A 41 -7.99 -6.13 -4.61
C LEU A 41 -8.75 -5.30 -3.56
N GLU A 42 -9.94 -4.79 -3.90
CA GLU A 42 -10.81 -4.07 -2.96
C GLU A 42 -11.16 -4.96 -1.74
N SER A 43 -11.63 -6.18 -2.01
CA SER A 43 -11.92 -7.18 -0.97
C SER A 43 -10.69 -7.53 -0.12
N GLU A 44 -9.52 -7.68 -0.75
CA GLU A 44 -8.27 -7.94 -0.03
C GLU A 44 -7.89 -6.77 0.89
N PHE A 45 -8.06 -5.52 0.46
CA PHE A 45 -7.82 -4.36 1.32
C PHE A 45 -8.77 -4.33 2.52
N ASP A 46 -10.06 -4.61 2.31
CA ASP A 46 -11.03 -4.69 3.41
C ASP A 46 -10.62 -5.76 4.44
N LEU A 47 -10.17 -6.93 3.97
CA LEU A 47 -9.64 -7.99 4.83
C LEU A 47 -8.37 -7.57 5.58
N LEU A 48 -7.46 -6.84 4.92
CA LEU A 48 -6.25 -6.32 5.55
C LEU A 48 -6.60 -5.26 6.62
N VAL A 49 -7.59 -4.41 6.40
CA VAL A 49 -8.07 -3.44 7.39
C VAL A 49 -8.69 -4.14 8.60
N LEU A 50 -9.46 -5.20 8.39
CA LEU A 50 -9.97 -6.04 9.50
C LEU A 50 -8.82 -6.70 10.27
N ASN A 51 -7.81 -7.19 9.56
CA ASN A 51 -6.64 -7.80 10.19
C ASN A 51 -5.82 -6.78 10.99
N TYR A 52 -5.64 -5.57 10.47
CA TYR A 52 -5.06 -4.43 11.18
C TYR A 52 -5.78 -4.19 12.51
N LYS A 53 -7.11 -4.03 12.48
CA LYS A 53 -7.92 -3.80 13.70
C LYS A 53 -7.74 -4.94 14.70
N ARG A 54 -7.83 -6.18 14.24
CA ARG A 54 -7.64 -7.38 15.07
C ARG A 54 -6.26 -7.41 15.74
N ILE A 55 -5.20 -7.13 14.99
CA ILE A 55 -3.82 -7.13 15.51
C ILE A 55 -3.65 -5.99 16.52
N LYS A 56 -4.13 -4.79 16.21
CA LYS A 56 -4.09 -3.61 17.10
C LYS A 56 -4.81 -3.88 18.42
N GLU A 57 -6.02 -4.42 18.38
CA GLU A 57 -6.78 -4.82 19.56
C GLU A 57 -6.04 -5.88 20.36
N THR A 58 -5.52 -6.90 19.69
CA THR A 58 -4.80 -8.00 20.35
C THR A 58 -3.50 -7.55 21.00
N LEU A 59 -2.79 -6.59 20.40
CA LEU A 59 -1.60 -5.97 20.98
C LEU A 59 -1.99 -5.05 22.14
N SER A 60 -3.09 -4.29 22.05
CA SER A 60 -3.50 -3.34 23.09
C SER A 60 -3.73 -3.98 24.47
N VAL A 61 -4.15 -5.25 24.51
CA VAL A 61 -4.39 -6.01 25.74
C VAL A 61 -3.13 -6.67 26.31
N ARG A 62 -2.00 -6.63 25.60
CA ARG A 62 -0.75 -7.28 26.03
C ARG A 62 -0.10 -6.53 27.17
N ARG A 63 0.65 -7.28 27.98
CA ARG A 63 1.17 -6.79 29.27
C ARG A 63 2.53 -6.11 29.16
N PHE A 64 2.70 -5.18 28.22
CA PHE A 64 3.96 -4.43 28.01
C PHE A 64 4.45 -3.75 29.30
N LYS A 65 3.55 -3.07 30.01
CA LYS A 65 3.84 -2.36 31.27
C LYS A 65 4.32 -3.30 32.37
N TRP A 66 3.75 -4.51 32.44
CA TRP A 66 4.14 -5.53 33.42
C TRP A 66 5.52 -6.10 33.10
N ILE A 67 5.83 -6.38 31.83
CA ILE A 67 7.15 -6.86 31.41
C ILE A 67 8.22 -5.82 31.78
N ASN A 68 8.02 -4.55 31.42
CA ASN A 68 8.96 -3.48 31.78
C ASN A 68 9.19 -3.40 33.30
N ARG A 69 8.12 -3.52 34.10
CA ARG A 69 8.22 -3.53 35.56
C ARG A 69 9.09 -4.68 36.08
N ILE A 70 8.87 -5.89 35.56
CA ILE A 70 9.63 -7.08 35.99
C ILE A 70 11.09 -6.99 35.55
N LEU A 71 11.37 -6.54 34.32
CA LEU A 71 12.72 -6.37 33.82
C LEU A 71 13.51 -5.38 34.67
N LEU A 72 12.95 -4.20 34.95
CA LEU A 72 13.61 -3.17 35.75
C LEU A 72 13.80 -3.60 37.22
N LYS A 73 12.80 -4.22 37.86
CA LYS A 73 12.87 -4.62 39.28
C LYS A 73 13.92 -5.69 39.57
N HIS A 74 14.28 -6.47 38.55
CA HIS A 74 15.25 -7.56 38.65
C HIS A 74 16.52 -7.29 37.82
N ASP A 75 16.76 -6.04 37.41
CA ASP A 75 18.00 -5.64 36.77
C ASP A 75 19.06 -5.32 37.84
N ASP A 76 19.97 -6.26 38.07
CA ASP A 76 21.06 -6.12 39.04
C ASP A 76 22.04 -5.01 38.65
N ASP A 77 22.22 -4.72 37.36
CA ASP A 77 23.14 -3.67 36.92
C ASP A 77 22.54 -2.29 37.17
N LEU A 78 21.24 -2.14 36.90
CA LEU A 78 20.50 -0.93 37.27
C LEU A 78 20.61 -0.63 38.77
N ILE A 79 20.40 -1.63 39.64
CA ILE A 79 20.51 -1.46 41.10
C ILE A 79 21.93 -1.04 41.51
N LYS A 80 22.98 -1.62 40.89
CA LYS A 80 24.38 -1.23 41.14
C LYS A 80 24.64 0.22 40.75
N GLN A 81 24.16 0.65 39.58
CA GLN A 81 24.34 2.01 39.11
C GLN A 81 23.58 3.03 39.98
N ILE A 82 22.38 2.68 40.48
CA ILE A 82 21.63 3.49 41.45
C ILE A 82 22.44 3.66 42.74
N LYS A 83 22.99 2.56 43.29
CA LYS A 83 23.85 2.63 44.49
C LYS A 83 25.12 3.47 44.28
N LYS A 84 25.69 3.43 43.07
CA LYS A 84 26.84 4.26 42.66
C LYS A 84 26.49 5.72 42.36
N ARG A 85 25.21 6.13 42.52
CA ARG A 85 24.72 7.49 42.28
C ARG A 85 24.90 7.99 40.84
N GLU A 86 24.98 7.10 39.87
CA GLU A 86 25.18 7.45 38.45
C GLU A 86 23.97 8.15 37.80
N TYR A 87 22.86 8.24 38.52
CA TYR A 87 21.62 8.91 38.09
C TYR A 87 21.37 10.23 38.82
N GLU A 88 22.23 10.61 39.79
CA GLU A 88 22.12 11.91 40.45
C GLU A 88 22.44 13.02 39.44
N ASN A 89 21.54 14.01 39.33
CA ASN A 89 21.57 15.14 38.39
C ASN A 89 21.16 14.86 36.93
N LEU A 90 20.66 13.66 36.62
CA LEU A 90 20.05 13.40 35.30
C LEU A 90 18.60 13.87 35.27
N THR A 91 18.20 14.46 34.14
CA THR A 91 16.77 14.73 33.84
C THR A 91 16.04 13.43 33.48
N ASN A 92 14.71 13.43 33.60
CA ASN A 92 13.88 12.26 33.28
C ASN A 92 14.14 11.73 31.85
N ASP A 93 14.34 12.61 30.88
CA ASP A 93 14.61 12.23 29.49
C ASP A 93 15.98 11.54 29.35
N GLN A 94 17.01 12.03 30.04
CA GLN A 94 18.34 11.42 30.06
C GLN A 94 18.34 10.06 30.77
N ILE A 95 17.53 9.91 31.83
CA ILE A 95 17.34 8.64 32.52
C ILE A 95 16.70 7.62 31.56
N LEU A 96 15.62 8.00 30.87
CA LEU A 96 14.97 7.15 29.87
C LEU A 96 15.94 6.74 28.77
N GLU A 97 16.68 7.69 28.20
CA GLU A 97 17.64 7.40 27.14
C GLU A 97 18.70 6.39 27.60
N LYS A 98 19.24 6.56 28.82
CA LYS A 98 20.22 5.64 29.41
C LYS A 98 19.63 4.25 29.63
N LEU A 99 18.44 4.15 30.22
CA LEU A 99 17.76 2.87 30.48
C LEU A 99 17.49 2.10 29.19
N TYR A 100 17.02 2.80 28.15
CA TYR A 100 16.71 2.19 26.89
C TYR A 100 17.94 1.78 26.06
N LYS A 101 19.07 2.50 26.19
CA LYS A 101 20.34 2.08 25.60
C LYS A 101 20.92 0.86 26.31
N GLN A 102 20.68 0.74 27.61
CA GLN A 102 21.19 -0.36 28.42
C GLN A 102 20.40 -1.65 28.23
N ASP A 103 19.06 -1.59 28.18
CA ASP A 103 18.22 -2.77 28.00
C ASP A 103 17.29 -2.66 26.79
N HIS A 104 17.74 -3.23 25.67
CA HIS A 104 16.97 -3.36 24.43
C HIS A 104 15.68 -4.19 24.58
N ARG A 105 15.48 -4.89 25.69
CA ARG A 105 14.27 -5.70 25.95
C ARG A 105 13.11 -4.85 26.44
N LEU A 106 13.33 -3.58 26.82
CA LEU A 106 12.31 -2.67 27.31
C LEU A 106 11.43 -2.14 26.17
N TYR A 107 10.12 -2.19 26.39
CA TYR A 107 9.15 -1.58 25.49
C TYR A 107 9.05 -0.07 25.71
N LYS A 108 8.68 0.68 24.67
CA LYS A 108 8.50 2.14 24.70
C LYS A 108 7.26 2.51 25.54
N SER A 109 7.48 2.81 26.81
CA SER A 109 6.43 3.12 27.79
C SER A 109 7.01 4.06 28.85
N ASP A 110 7.42 5.24 28.40
CA ASP A 110 8.21 6.22 29.13
C ASP A 110 7.69 6.48 30.55
N GLU A 111 6.38 6.72 30.70
CA GLU A 111 5.73 6.93 32.00
C GLU A 111 5.92 5.74 32.96
N VAL A 112 5.76 4.51 32.47
CA VAL A 112 5.88 3.32 33.31
C VAL A 112 7.32 3.00 33.63
N VAL A 113 8.22 3.19 32.66
CA VAL A 113 9.66 2.98 32.86
C VAL A 113 10.17 3.97 33.90
N LEU A 114 9.81 5.25 33.79
CA LEU A 114 10.15 6.28 34.77
C LEU A 114 9.55 5.99 36.15
N ASN A 115 8.25 5.73 36.24
CA ASN A 115 7.61 5.45 37.52
C ASN A 115 8.22 4.23 38.22
N THR A 116 8.49 3.16 37.46
CA THR A 116 9.14 1.95 38.01
C THR A 116 10.58 2.22 38.41
N PHE A 117 11.32 2.98 37.59
CA PHE A 117 12.67 3.41 37.93
C PHE A 117 12.67 4.22 39.23
N GLN A 118 11.72 5.12 39.41
CA GLN A 118 11.62 5.98 40.60
C GLN A 118 11.27 5.17 41.86
N GLU A 119 10.39 4.17 41.76
CA GLU A 119 10.15 3.19 42.82
C GLU A 119 11.46 2.51 43.24
N ILE A 120 12.22 1.96 42.27
CA ILE A 120 13.48 1.25 42.54
C ILE A 120 14.55 2.21 43.07
N TYR A 121 14.61 3.42 42.54
CA TYR A 121 15.54 4.45 42.98
C TYR A 121 15.29 4.81 44.44
N ASN A 122 14.05 5.08 44.82
CA ASN A 122 13.69 5.38 46.21
C ASN A 122 13.97 4.21 47.16
N GLU A 123 13.76 2.96 46.72
CA GLU A 123 14.04 1.76 47.52
C GLU A 123 15.55 1.50 47.72
N ASN A 124 16.41 1.91 46.78
CA ASN A 124 17.82 1.50 46.76
C ASN A 124 18.81 2.68 46.82
N LYS A 125 18.32 3.92 46.92
CA LYS A 125 19.16 5.10 47.07
C LYS A 125 19.91 5.02 48.41
N PRO A 126 21.23 5.25 48.43
CA PRO A 126 21.99 5.31 49.68
C PRO A 126 21.49 6.47 50.57
N GLU A 127 21.09 6.18 51.81
CA GLU A 127 20.51 7.15 52.77
C GLU A 127 21.45 8.28 53.19
N LYS A 128 22.77 8.11 53.02
CA LYS A 128 23.78 9.12 53.39
C LYS A 128 24.83 9.26 52.29
N GLU A 129 25.30 10.48 52.09
CA GLU A 129 26.64 10.67 51.53
C GLU A 129 27.63 9.99 52.47
N PRO A 130 28.59 9.21 51.95
CA PRO A 130 29.67 8.76 52.79
C PRO A 130 30.36 10.02 53.34
N ASP A 131 30.17 10.28 54.63
CA ASP A 131 30.79 11.38 55.35
C ASP A 131 32.28 11.06 55.45
N PHE A 132 33.05 11.55 54.48
CA PHE A 132 34.49 11.28 54.38
C PHE A 132 35.25 12.30 55.22
N GLN A 133 35.69 11.89 56.41
CA GLN A 133 36.70 12.65 57.14
C GLN A 133 38.08 12.41 56.49
N PRO A 134 38.84 13.47 56.18
CA PRO A 134 40.17 13.32 55.61
C PRO A 134 41.09 12.56 56.59
N GLY A 135 41.49 11.34 56.22
CA GLY A 135 42.43 10.50 56.99
C GLY A 135 41.88 9.17 57.53
N GLU A 136 40.59 8.89 57.42
CA GLU A 136 40.04 7.57 57.79
C GLU A 136 40.34 6.52 56.70
N ILE A 137 41.14 5.50 57.02
CA ILE A 137 41.23 4.26 56.21
C ILE A 137 40.14 3.30 56.71
N ARG A 138 39.01 3.24 56.00
CA ARG A 138 38.04 2.15 56.19
C ARG A 138 38.15 1.12 55.08
N ILE A 139 38.23 -0.15 55.49
CA ILE A 139 37.99 -1.28 54.60
C ILE A 139 36.53 -1.17 54.17
N VAL A 140 36.31 -0.67 52.95
CA VAL A 140 35.00 -0.75 52.30
C VAL A 140 34.74 -2.24 52.09
N ARG A 141 34.01 -2.88 53.02
CA ARG A 141 33.46 -4.20 52.74
C ARG A 141 32.52 -3.99 51.55
N PRO A 142 32.75 -4.65 50.39
CA PRO A 142 31.76 -4.61 49.33
C PRO A 142 30.49 -5.16 49.95
N GLU A 143 29.46 -4.31 50.01
CA GLU A 143 28.16 -4.72 50.46
C GLU A 143 27.68 -5.74 49.43
N ILE A 144 27.74 -7.03 49.78
CA ILE A 144 27.30 -8.12 48.90
C ILE A 144 25.77 -8.03 48.90
N THR A 145 25.25 -7.18 48.02
CA THR A 145 23.83 -7.19 47.70
C THR A 145 23.53 -8.52 47.02
N LEU A 146 22.80 -9.39 47.73
CA LEU A 146 22.23 -10.57 47.11
C LEU A 146 21.33 -10.10 45.96
N PRO A 147 21.45 -10.68 44.75
CA PRO A 147 20.59 -10.31 43.65
C PRO A 147 19.13 -10.49 44.08
N LYS A 148 18.24 -9.56 43.71
CA LYS A 148 16.80 -9.72 43.95
C LYS A 148 16.30 -10.82 43.00
N ILE A 149 16.40 -12.07 43.44
CA ILE A 149 16.01 -13.23 42.64
C ILE A 149 14.48 -13.18 42.45
N ALA A 150 14.05 -13.15 41.19
CA ALA A 150 12.62 -13.19 40.86
C ALA A 150 11.97 -14.48 41.38
N PRO A 151 10.69 -14.45 41.78
CA PRO A 151 9.96 -15.65 42.18
C PRO A 151 10.03 -16.74 41.09
N LYS A 152 10.09 -18.01 41.50
CA LYS A 152 10.21 -19.15 40.58
C LYS A 152 9.10 -19.10 39.50
N GLY A 153 9.49 -19.25 38.22
CA GLY A 153 8.58 -19.21 37.07
C GLY A 153 8.21 -17.80 36.57
N THR A 154 8.75 -16.74 37.15
CA THR A 154 8.51 -15.36 36.66
C THR A 154 9.12 -15.16 35.27
N TRP A 155 10.34 -15.61 35.06
CA TRP A 155 11.02 -15.52 33.76
C TRP A 155 10.31 -16.34 32.67
N ASP A 156 9.78 -17.51 33.01
CA ASP A 156 8.99 -18.33 32.07
C ASP A 156 7.73 -17.60 31.62
N LYS A 157 7.02 -16.93 32.55
CA LYS A 157 5.84 -16.11 32.25
C LYS A 157 6.19 -14.88 31.41
N VAL A 158 7.32 -14.22 31.70
CA VAL A 158 7.81 -13.09 30.89
C VAL A 158 8.15 -13.57 29.48
N SER A 159 8.87 -14.68 29.34
CA SER A 159 9.21 -15.25 28.04
C SER A 159 7.96 -15.59 27.25
N ALA A 160 7.00 -16.28 27.86
CA ALA A 160 5.74 -16.64 27.21
C ALA A 160 4.96 -15.41 26.71
N GLU A 161 4.88 -14.34 27.52
CA GLU A 161 4.22 -13.10 27.10
C GLU A 161 5.00 -12.39 25.98
N LYS A 162 6.34 -12.39 26.03
CA LYS A 162 7.19 -11.85 24.97
C LYS A 162 7.05 -12.62 23.66
N ASP A 163 6.95 -13.94 23.70
CA ASP A 163 6.74 -14.77 22.52
C ASP A 163 5.39 -14.46 21.85
N LEU A 164 4.35 -14.25 22.66
CA LEU A 164 3.05 -13.79 22.17
C LEU A 164 3.14 -12.41 21.53
N ILE A 165 3.78 -11.44 22.19
CA ILE A 165 3.98 -10.09 21.64
C ILE A 165 4.75 -10.15 20.32
N ASN A 166 5.86 -10.87 20.27
CA ASN A 166 6.70 -11.03 19.08
C ASN A 166 5.92 -11.66 17.93
N LYS A 167 5.10 -12.68 18.21
CA LYS A 167 4.21 -13.26 17.20
C LYS A 167 3.30 -12.21 16.57
N TYR A 168 2.64 -11.37 17.37
CA TYR A 168 1.75 -10.34 16.83
C TYR A 168 2.50 -9.19 16.13
N ILE A 169 3.73 -8.91 16.51
CA ILE A 169 4.60 -7.96 15.79
C ILE A 169 4.97 -8.53 14.41
N ILE A 170 5.30 -9.82 14.33
CA ILE A 170 5.55 -10.49 13.06
C ILE A 170 4.29 -10.47 12.19
N ASP A 171 3.12 -10.78 12.76
CA ASP A 171 1.84 -10.71 12.06
C ASP A 171 1.55 -9.28 11.55
N ALA A 172 1.88 -8.25 12.35
CA ALA A 172 1.75 -6.85 11.94
C ALA A 172 2.69 -6.51 10.77
N ALA A 173 3.96 -6.91 10.84
CA ALA A 173 4.93 -6.70 9.78
C ALA A 173 4.53 -7.41 8.47
N GLU A 174 3.97 -8.62 8.56
CA GLU A 174 3.41 -9.33 7.41
C GLU A 174 2.21 -8.55 6.82
N SER A 175 1.32 -8.04 7.67
CA SER A 175 0.18 -7.23 7.23
C SER A 175 0.64 -5.95 6.51
N ILE A 176 1.63 -5.25 7.05
CA ILE A 176 2.24 -4.05 6.43
C ILE A 176 2.79 -4.39 5.04
N ARG A 177 3.58 -5.46 4.91
CA ARG A 177 4.12 -5.89 3.61
C ARG A 177 3.02 -6.20 2.60
N LYS A 178 1.91 -6.81 3.03
CA LYS A 178 0.75 -7.08 2.16
C LYS A 178 0.08 -5.78 1.71
N PHE A 179 -0.08 -4.80 2.60
CA PHE A 179 -0.58 -3.46 2.22
C PHE A 179 0.32 -2.81 1.17
N GLU A 180 1.64 -2.83 1.36
CA GLU A 180 2.60 -2.26 0.41
C GLU A 180 2.55 -2.95 -0.96
N LEU A 181 2.52 -4.28 -0.97
CA LEU A 181 2.41 -5.06 -2.21
C LEU A 181 1.13 -4.71 -2.98
N ASN A 182 0.00 -4.63 -2.27
CA ASN A 182 -1.29 -4.33 -2.88
C ASN A 182 -1.36 -2.89 -3.42
N LEU A 183 -0.72 -1.93 -2.75
CA LEU A 183 -0.58 -0.56 -3.27
C LEU A 183 0.30 -0.50 -4.52
N ASN A 184 1.41 -1.25 -4.55
CA ASN A 184 2.24 -1.34 -5.74
C ASN A 184 1.46 -1.95 -6.94
N ASN A 185 0.59 -2.93 -6.67
CA ASN A 185 -0.30 -3.49 -7.68
C ASN A 185 -1.26 -2.45 -8.26
N ILE A 186 -1.77 -1.49 -7.46
CA ILE A 186 -2.58 -0.37 -7.95
C ILE A 186 -1.81 0.43 -9.01
N GLY A 187 -0.55 0.79 -8.74
CA GLY A 187 0.29 1.52 -9.69
C GLY A 187 0.48 0.78 -11.02
N ASN A 188 0.69 -0.53 -10.96
CA ASN A 188 0.79 -1.39 -12.14
C ASN A 188 -0.51 -1.44 -12.96
N PHE A 189 -1.67 -1.47 -12.29
CA PHE A 189 -2.97 -1.38 -12.95
C PHE A 189 -3.20 -0.02 -13.60
N GLU A 190 -2.84 1.08 -12.93
CA GLU A 190 -3.01 2.42 -13.50
C GLU A 190 -2.18 2.61 -14.77
N SER A 191 -0.93 2.11 -14.78
CA SER A 191 -0.07 2.10 -15.96
C SER A 191 -0.69 1.29 -17.11
N SER A 192 -1.19 0.09 -16.81
CA SER A 192 -1.88 -0.76 -17.81
C SER A 192 -3.12 -0.07 -18.41
N LEU A 193 -3.92 0.59 -17.57
CA LEU A 193 -5.12 1.33 -18.00
C LEU A 193 -4.76 2.53 -18.89
N LYS A 194 -3.66 3.25 -18.61
CA LYS A 194 -3.17 4.34 -19.47
C LYS A 194 -2.84 3.84 -20.87
N THR A 195 -2.14 2.70 -20.97
CA THR A 195 -1.80 2.06 -22.25
C THR A 195 -3.06 1.62 -23.00
N ILE A 196 -3.99 0.93 -22.33
CA ILE A 196 -5.25 0.49 -22.96
C ILE A 196 -6.06 1.69 -23.45
N ARG A 197 -6.16 2.76 -22.66
CA ARG A 197 -6.85 4.00 -23.05
C ARG A 197 -6.30 4.60 -24.33
N LEU A 198 -4.96 4.63 -24.47
CA LEU A 198 -4.33 5.12 -25.69
C LEU A 198 -4.73 4.26 -26.90
N ILE A 199 -4.69 2.93 -26.75
CA ILE A 199 -5.07 2.02 -27.84
C ILE A 199 -6.55 2.21 -28.22
N VAL A 200 -7.46 2.36 -27.25
CA VAL A 200 -8.89 2.60 -27.53
C VAL A 200 -9.08 3.93 -28.29
N TRP A 201 -8.37 5.00 -27.93
CA TRP A 201 -8.40 6.24 -28.71
C TRP A 201 -7.90 6.05 -30.14
N THR A 202 -6.82 5.29 -30.32
CA THR A 202 -6.32 4.93 -31.64
C THR A 202 -7.38 4.15 -32.43
N LEU A 203 -8.11 3.21 -31.82
CA LEU A 203 -9.20 2.47 -32.48
C LEU A 203 -10.36 3.39 -32.91
N ILE A 204 -10.75 4.33 -32.04
CA ILE A 204 -11.82 5.31 -32.33
C ILE A 204 -11.45 6.17 -33.55
N LEU A 205 -10.17 6.57 -33.68
CA LEU A 205 -9.70 7.37 -34.82
C LEU A 205 -9.44 6.52 -36.07
N ALA A 206 -8.88 5.32 -35.89
CA ALA A 206 -8.52 4.44 -37.01
C ALA A 206 -9.75 3.88 -37.70
N PHE A 207 -10.83 3.58 -36.98
CA PHE A 207 -12.01 2.96 -37.57
C PHE A 207 -12.69 3.84 -38.66
N PRO A 208 -12.99 5.13 -38.43
CA PRO A 208 -13.53 6.00 -39.47
C PRO A 208 -12.59 6.16 -40.66
N ILE A 209 -11.28 6.24 -40.41
CA ILE A 209 -10.27 6.49 -41.45
C ILE A 209 -10.00 5.25 -42.31
N LEU A 210 -9.93 4.06 -41.69
CA LEU A 210 -9.52 2.83 -42.37
C LEU A 210 -10.69 2.00 -42.88
N VAL A 211 -11.89 2.17 -42.31
CA VAL A 211 -13.07 1.37 -42.66
C VAL A 211 -14.14 2.22 -43.30
N ILE A 212 -14.59 3.30 -42.64
CA ILE A 212 -15.73 4.09 -43.15
C ILE A 212 -15.33 4.92 -44.36
N TYR A 213 -14.19 5.61 -44.32
CA TYR A 213 -13.74 6.49 -45.40
C TYR A 213 -13.52 5.75 -46.74
N PRO A 214 -12.87 4.58 -46.79
CA PRO A 214 -12.74 3.85 -48.05
C PRO A 214 -14.07 3.28 -48.55
N LEU A 215 -14.96 2.83 -47.65
CA LEU A 215 -16.29 2.33 -48.03
C LEU A 215 -17.19 3.43 -48.62
N HIS A 216 -17.02 4.68 -48.19
CA HIS A 216 -17.80 5.82 -48.71
C HIS A 216 -17.57 6.09 -50.21
N PHE A 217 -16.44 5.65 -50.78
CA PHE A 217 -16.18 5.81 -52.21
C PHE A 217 -16.89 4.76 -53.08
N LEU A 218 -17.40 3.68 -52.50
CA LEU A 218 -18.06 2.62 -53.25
C LEU A 218 -19.52 3.01 -53.57
N PRO A 219 -20.08 2.58 -54.71
CA PRO A 219 -19.40 2.01 -55.88
C PRO A 219 -18.82 3.11 -56.82
N LEU A 220 -17.54 2.99 -57.17
CA LEU A 220 -16.93 3.83 -58.21
C LEU A 220 -17.30 3.31 -59.62
N LYS A 221 -17.61 4.23 -60.54
CA LYS A 221 -17.78 3.91 -61.96
C LYS A 221 -16.45 3.42 -62.56
N ILE A 222 -16.52 2.36 -63.35
CA ILE A 222 -15.36 1.73 -63.99
C ILE A 222 -14.62 2.78 -64.84
N GLY A 223 -13.33 3.01 -64.54
CA GLY A 223 -12.47 3.96 -65.26
C GLY A 223 -12.32 5.33 -64.60
N ASN A 224 -13.07 5.63 -63.54
CA ASN A 224 -12.87 6.85 -62.75
C ASN A 224 -11.84 6.62 -61.64
N SER A 225 -10.91 7.57 -61.46
CA SER A 225 -10.07 7.64 -60.26
C SER A 225 -10.86 8.25 -59.11
N PRO A 226 -10.62 7.81 -57.85
CA PRO A 226 -11.21 8.47 -56.69
C PRO A 226 -10.70 9.91 -56.60
N GLU A 227 -11.61 10.88 -56.69
CA GLU A 227 -11.30 12.29 -56.44
C GLU A 227 -11.56 12.59 -54.96
N ILE A 228 -10.53 13.07 -54.26
CA ILE A 228 -10.66 13.54 -52.89
C ILE A 228 -11.47 14.83 -52.93
N THR A 229 -12.77 14.75 -52.67
CA THR A 229 -13.67 15.91 -52.67
C THR A 229 -13.95 16.35 -51.24
N PHE A 230 -13.44 17.52 -50.85
CA PHE A 230 -13.72 18.17 -49.56
C PHE A 230 -14.93 19.13 -49.64
N ASN A 231 -15.90 18.86 -50.51
CA ASN A 231 -17.07 19.71 -50.64
C ASN A 231 -18.14 19.31 -49.61
N LEU A 232 -18.19 20.05 -48.50
CA LEU A 232 -19.14 19.86 -47.40
C LEU A 232 -20.60 19.78 -47.85
N PHE A 233 -20.99 20.48 -48.92
CA PHE A 233 -22.38 20.49 -49.39
C PHE A 233 -22.77 19.17 -50.07
N TYR A 234 -21.88 18.62 -50.91
CA TYR A 234 -22.05 17.30 -51.54
C TYR A 234 -22.00 16.15 -50.52
N ILE A 235 -21.19 16.29 -49.47
CA ILE A 235 -21.13 15.31 -48.38
C ILE A 235 -22.49 15.28 -47.67
N VAL A 236 -23.08 16.44 -47.37
CA VAL A 236 -24.38 16.52 -46.67
C VAL A 236 -25.55 16.04 -47.53
N GLU A 237 -25.59 16.35 -48.83
CA GLU A 237 -26.63 15.83 -49.73
C GLU A 237 -26.54 14.30 -49.91
N ASN A 238 -25.33 13.73 -49.88
CA ASN A 238 -25.13 12.29 -49.98
C ASN A 238 -25.39 11.53 -48.66
N ILE A 239 -25.41 12.18 -47.49
CA ILE A 239 -25.73 11.50 -46.20
C ILE A 239 -27.14 10.86 -46.23
N ALA A 240 -28.07 11.39 -47.02
CA ALA A 240 -29.45 10.90 -47.10
C ALA A 240 -29.65 9.64 -47.97
N THR A 241 -28.59 9.07 -48.54
CA THR A 241 -28.70 7.79 -49.28
C THR A 241 -28.75 6.60 -48.31
N LEU A 242 -29.45 5.53 -48.70
CA LEU A 242 -29.59 4.32 -47.87
C LEU A 242 -28.22 3.73 -47.46
N GLU A 243 -27.24 3.78 -48.36
CA GLU A 243 -25.87 3.33 -48.12
C GLU A 243 -25.19 4.13 -47.00
N ASN A 244 -25.25 5.46 -47.06
CA ASN A 244 -24.63 6.31 -46.05
C ASN A 244 -25.36 6.23 -44.70
N ILE A 245 -26.68 6.01 -44.70
CA ILE A 245 -27.44 5.71 -43.47
C ILE A 245 -26.97 4.40 -42.83
N LEU A 246 -26.79 3.33 -43.62
CA LEU A 246 -26.29 2.05 -43.12
C LEU A 246 -24.86 2.17 -42.58
N LEU A 247 -23.98 2.88 -43.29
CA LEU A 247 -22.61 3.16 -42.84
C LEU A 247 -22.59 4.00 -41.56
N LEU A 248 -23.49 4.98 -41.43
CA LEU A 248 -23.64 5.79 -40.22
C LEU A 248 -24.07 4.93 -39.04
N ILE A 249 -25.09 4.07 -39.20
CA ILE A 249 -25.55 3.16 -38.13
C ILE A 249 -24.42 2.23 -37.70
N PHE A 250 -23.68 1.67 -38.67
CA PHE A 250 -22.52 0.83 -38.39
C PHE A 250 -21.44 1.59 -37.63
N MET A 251 -21.13 2.82 -38.05
CA MET A 251 -20.17 3.69 -37.39
C MET A 251 -20.58 4.00 -35.95
N VAL A 252 -21.82 4.45 -35.74
CA VAL A 252 -22.35 4.76 -34.40
C VAL A 252 -22.28 3.53 -33.50
N THR A 253 -22.63 2.35 -34.02
CA THR A 253 -22.60 1.10 -33.24
C THR A 253 -21.18 0.76 -32.77
N VAL A 254 -20.21 0.73 -33.69
CA VAL A 254 -18.81 0.40 -33.35
C VAL A 254 -18.19 1.48 -32.46
N SER A 255 -18.42 2.76 -32.76
CA SER A 255 -17.93 3.88 -31.93
C SER A 255 -18.53 3.87 -30.53
N SER A 256 -19.79 3.46 -30.37
CA SER A 256 -20.43 3.31 -29.06
C SER A 256 -19.75 2.24 -28.21
N ILE A 257 -19.33 1.12 -28.82
CA ILE A 257 -18.58 0.06 -28.13
C ILE A 257 -17.24 0.59 -27.62
N PHE A 258 -16.48 1.30 -28.45
CA PHE A 258 -15.19 1.87 -28.01
C PHE A 258 -15.36 2.96 -26.95
N THR A 259 -16.42 3.74 -27.04
CA THR A 259 -16.77 4.74 -26.01
C THR A 259 -17.14 4.06 -24.69
N TYR A 260 -17.85 2.93 -24.74
CA TYR A 260 -18.11 2.10 -23.56
C TYR A 260 -16.80 1.59 -22.92
N PHE A 261 -15.79 1.21 -23.72
CA PHE A 261 -14.48 0.83 -23.17
C PHE A 261 -13.82 2.01 -22.43
N LEU A 262 -13.88 3.23 -22.97
CA LEU A 262 -13.39 4.42 -22.28
C LEU A 262 -14.14 4.68 -20.97
N PHE A 263 -15.45 4.47 -20.96
CA PHE A 263 -16.27 4.57 -19.75
C PHE A 263 -15.82 3.55 -18.70
N LEU A 264 -15.62 2.29 -19.07
CA LEU A 264 -15.18 1.25 -18.15
C LEU A 264 -13.76 1.53 -17.61
N ILE A 265 -12.84 2.00 -18.45
CA ILE A 265 -11.50 2.45 -18.00
C ILE A 265 -11.62 3.54 -16.93
N ARG A 266 -12.49 4.53 -17.14
CA ARG A 266 -12.72 5.61 -16.19
C ARG A 266 -13.33 5.10 -14.88
N HIS A 267 -14.27 4.16 -14.96
CA HIS A 267 -14.87 3.52 -13.81
C HIS A 267 -13.80 2.80 -12.98
N ILE A 268 -13.02 1.89 -13.58
CA ILE A 268 -11.93 1.17 -12.90
C ILE A 268 -10.93 2.14 -12.27
N LYS A 269 -10.53 3.19 -13.01
CA LYS A 269 -9.59 4.19 -12.50
C LYS A 269 -10.13 4.89 -11.25
N THR A 270 -11.42 5.18 -11.23
CA THR A 270 -12.07 5.84 -10.09
C THR A 270 -12.12 4.91 -8.89
N THR A 271 -12.42 3.63 -9.09
CA THR A 271 -12.40 2.60 -8.04
C THR A 271 -11.00 2.44 -7.46
N LEU A 272 -9.97 2.28 -8.29
CA LEU A 272 -8.58 2.19 -7.84
C LEU A 272 -8.16 3.40 -7.02
N LYS A 273 -8.54 4.61 -7.46
CA LYS A 273 -8.24 5.84 -6.73
C LYS A 273 -8.92 5.89 -5.36
N LYS A 274 -10.18 5.44 -5.26
CA LYS A 274 -10.88 5.34 -3.97
C LYS A 274 -10.17 4.37 -3.02
N ILE A 275 -9.74 3.22 -3.53
CA ILE A 275 -8.99 2.23 -2.75
C ILE A 275 -7.67 2.85 -2.26
N GLU A 276 -6.93 3.52 -3.13
CA GLU A 276 -5.69 4.20 -2.76
C GLU A 276 -5.91 5.30 -1.70
N GLU A 277 -6.93 6.15 -1.86
CA GLU A 277 -7.26 7.21 -0.89
C GLU A 277 -7.74 6.67 0.46
N SER A 278 -8.42 5.52 0.46
CA SER A 278 -8.87 4.84 1.69
C SER A 278 -7.72 4.17 2.46
N ASN A 279 -6.57 3.96 1.81
CA ASN A 279 -5.38 3.42 2.44
C ASN A 279 -4.61 4.51 3.17
N LEU A 280 -4.88 4.62 4.48
CA LEU A 280 -4.16 5.53 5.36
C LEU A 280 -2.70 5.08 5.51
N GLU A 281 -1.78 6.05 5.49
CA GLU A 281 -0.38 5.91 5.91
C GLU A 281 -0.24 5.14 7.24
N GLU A 282 -1.24 5.24 8.11
CA GLU A 282 -1.34 4.55 9.39
C GLU A 282 -1.22 3.03 9.26
N TYR A 283 -1.75 2.41 8.20
CA TYR A 283 -1.71 0.95 8.04
C TYR A 283 -0.33 0.39 7.70
N ARG A 284 0.62 1.26 7.36
CA ARG A 284 1.99 0.90 6.97
C ARG A 284 3.03 1.12 8.07
N LYS A 285 2.63 1.70 9.21
CA LYS A 285 3.55 2.06 10.30
C LYS A 285 3.35 1.11 11.47
N ILE A 286 4.42 0.45 11.93
CA ILE A 286 4.34 -0.50 13.03
C ILE A 286 3.86 0.15 14.34
N GLU A 287 4.18 1.44 14.52
CA GLU A 287 3.77 2.26 15.66
C GLU A 287 2.25 2.38 15.76
N SER A 288 1.56 2.34 14.62
CA SER A 288 0.10 2.40 14.55
C SER A 288 -0.56 1.09 14.98
N TYR A 289 0.15 -0.04 14.89
CA TYR A 289 -0.27 -1.34 15.43
C TYR A 289 0.10 -1.47 16.90
N CYS A 290 1.29 -1.00 17.28
CA CYS A 290 1.83 -1.09 18.63
C CYS A 290 2.58 0.21 19.02
N PRO A 291 2.00 1.08 19.86
CA PRO A 291 2.67 2.30 20.31
C PRO A 291 3.87 2.01 21.23
N TYR A 292 3.91 0.82 21.82
CA TYR A 292 4.95 0.35 22.73
C TYR A 292 6.16 -0.26 22.01
N TYR A 293 6.06 -0.48 20.69
CA TYR A 293 7.14 -1.05 19.91
C TYR A 293 8.24 -0.01 19.65
N ARG A 294 9.47 -0.50 19.56
CA ARG A 294 10.67 0.27 19.27
C ARG A 294 11.49 -0.53 18.26
N GLU A 295 11.87 0.10 17.16
CA GLU A 295 12.84 -0.43 16.19
C GLU A 295 14.26 -0.44 16.74
#